data_AF-A0A128F8K6-F1
#
_entry.id   AF-A0A128F8K6-F1
#
_cell.length_a   1.000
_cell.length_b   1.000
_cell.length_c   1.000
_cell.angle_alpha   90.00
_cell.angle_beta   90.00
_cell.angle_gamma   90.00
#
_symmetry.space_group_name_H-M   'P 1'
#
loop_
_entity.id
_entity.type
_entity.pdbx_description
1 polymer ?
#
loop_
_entity_poly.entity_id
_entity_poly.type
_entity_poly.pdbx_seq_one_letter_code
_entity_poly.pdbx_strand_id
1 'polypeptide(L)'
;MSNAQSLKSIPQSLKQFDAMLEEAANAPVRPAEDSIAAAKALFTIGHKQSLIALIYNGLQAKQRALLLSAGGADHNLRDMNFKDLDGLTREKVRRGLNEFSIVIRRFNNAVGHIERTLPTDFR
;
A
#
# COMPACT_ATOMS: atom_id res chain seq x y z
N MET A 1 11.25 1.88 -27.33
CA MET A 1 11.50 2.81 -26.22
C MET A 1 10.17 3.40 -25.77
N SER A 2 9.81 3.18 -24.50
CA SER A 2 8.82 3.84 -23.63
C SER A 2 7.63 4.64 -24.24
N ASN A 3 6.43 4.02 -24.31
CA ASN A 3 5.13 4.71 -24.45
C ASN A 3 4.54 5.20 -23.10
N ALA A 4 5.33 5.20 -22.02
CA ALA A 4 4.86 5.52 -20.67
C ALA A 4 5.27 6.91 -20.17
N GLN A 5 6.02 7.68 -20.97
CA GLN A 5 6.56 8.98 -20.56
C GLN A 5 5.66 10.17 -20.93
N SER A 6 4.74 10.05 -21.90
CA SER A 6 3.91 11.19 -22.36
C SER A 6 2.74 11.54 -21.42
N LEU A 7 2.31 10.63 -20.54
CA LEU A 7 1.12 10.82 -19.70
C LEU A 7 1.37 11.53 -18.35
N LYS A 8 2.58 12.05 -18.08
CA LYS A 8 2.93 12.65 -16.77
C LYS A 8 3.23 14.14 -16.80
N SER A 9 3.22 14.80 -17.95
CA SER A 9 3.48 16.25 -18.04
C SER A 9 2.18 17.05 -18.11
N ILE A 10 2.02 18.03 -17.22
CA ILE A 10 0.95 19.03 -17.31
C ILE A 10 1.17 19.85 -18.59
N PRO A 11 0.20 19.96 -19.51
CA PRO A 11 0.37 20.72 -20.75
C PRO A 11 0.56 22.20 -20.43
N GLN A 12 1.59 22.80 -21.04
CA GLN A 12 1.98 24.20 -20.81
C GLN A 12 1.37 25.16 -21.84
N SER A 13 0.59 24.65 -22.80
CA SER A 13 -0.12 25.45 -23.81
C SER A 13 -1.32 24.71 -24.40
N LEU A 14 -2.25 25.46 -24.99
CA LEU A 14 -3.41 24.90 -25.71
C LEU A 14 -2.98 23.98 -26.86
N LYS A 15 -1.96 24.37 -27.64
CA LYS A 15 -1.43 23.53 -28.72
C LYS A 15 -0.89 22.18 -28.22
N GLN A 16 -0.26 22.17 -27.05
CA GLN A 16 0.21 20.93 -26.42
C GLN A 16 -0.97 20.08 -25.91
N PHE A 17 -2.02 20.73 -25.38
CA PHE A 17 -3.22 20.03 -24.96
C PHE A 17 -3.95 19.37 -26.15
N ASP A 18 -4.12 20.10 -27.25
CA ASP A 18 -4.74 19.58 -28.47
C ASP A 18 -3.92 18.43 -29.07
N ALA A 19 -2.60 18.56 -29.13
CA ALA A 19 -1.70 17.49 -29.58
C ALA A 19 -1.78 16.24 -28.69
N MET A 20 -1.91 16.40 -27.36
CA MET A 20 -2.11 15.27 -26.44
C MET A 20 -3.47 14.60 -26.63
N LEU A 21 -4.52 15.36 -26.94
CA LEU A 21 -5.85 14.82 -27.25
C LEU A 21 -5.85 14.05 -28.58
N GLU A 22 -5.20 14.57 -29.60
CA GLU A 22 -5.04 13.88 -30.89
C GLU A 22 -4.19 12.61 -30.75
N GLU A 23 -3.13 12.64 -29.95
CA GLU A 23 -2.31 11.46 -29.65
C GLU A 23 -3.11 10.40 -28.88
N ALA A 24 -3.91 10.81 -27.89
CA ALA A 24 -4.77 9.91 -27.13
C ALA A 24 -5.93 9.34 -27.97
N ALA A 25 -6.50 10.13 -28.88
CA ALA A 25 -7.55 9.69 -29.79
C ALA A 25 -7.06 8.69 -30.84
N ASN A 26 -5.79 8.83 -31.27
CA ASN A 26 -5.14 7.92 -32.22
C ASN A 26 -4.37 6.78 -31.53
N ALA A 27 -4.37 6.72 -30.20
CA ALA A 27 -3.74 5.63 -29.48
C ALA A 27 -4.43 4.31 -29.84
N PRO A 28 -3.67 3.22 -30.11
CA PRO A 28 -4.25 1.93 -30.43
C PRO A 28 -5.18 1.50 -29.29
N VAL A 29 -6.48 1.36 -29.61
CA VAL A 29 -7.50 0.91 -28.66
C VAL A 29 -7.09 -0.47 -28.17
N ARG A 30 -6.67 -0.54 -26.90
CA ARG A 30 -6.32 -1.81 -26.27
C ARG A 30 -7.55 -2.71 -26.32
N PRO A 31 -7.44 -3.97 -26.81
CA PRO A 31 -8.53 -4.92 -26.78
C PRO A 31 -9.20 -4.96 -25.40
N ALA A 32 -10.53 -5.05 -25.37
CA ALA A 32 -11.29 -5.10 -24.12
C ALA A 32 -10.83 -6.26 -23.22
N GLU A 33 -10.46 -7.39 -23.83
CA GLU A 33 -9.93 -8.57 -23.15
C GLU A 33 -8.64 -8.27 -22.38
N ASP A 34 -7.72 -7.51 -22.97
CA ASP A 34 -6.46 -7.11 -22.32
C ASP A 34 -6.71 -6.13 -21.18
N SER A 35 -7.68 -5.23 -21.33
CA SER A 35 -8.09 -4.30 -20.28
C SER A 35 -8.71 -5.04 -19.08
N ILE A 36 -9.53 -6.05 -19.36
CA ILE A 36 -10.15 -6.91 -18.34
C ILE A 36 -9.09 -7.80 -17.67
N ALA A 37 -8.15 -8.37 -18.43
CA ALA A 37 -7.06 -9.19 -17.90
C ALA A 37 -6.14 -8.36 -16.99
N ALA A 38 -5.78 -7.14 -17.40
CA ALA A 38 -5.00 -6.22 -16.57
C ALA A 38 -5.73 -5.86 -15.26
N ALA A 39 -7.04 -5.59 -15.32
CA ALA A 39 -7.84 -5.33 -14.13
C ALA A 39 -7.91 -6.56 -13.21
N LYS A 40 -8.11 -7.77 -13.76
CA LYS A 40 -8.12 -9.03 -12.99
C LYS A 40 -6.77 -9.34 -12.36
N ALA A 41 -5.66 -9.01 -13.02
CA ALA A 41 -4.31 -9.20 -12.50
C ALA A 41 -4.07 -8.44 -11.17
N LEU A 42 -4.71 -7.27 -11.00
CA LEU A 42 -4.67 -6.49 -9.76
C LEU A 42 -5.36 -7.19 -8.58
N PHE A 43 -6.25 -8.15 -8.82
CA PHE A 43 -6.97 -8.88 -7.77
C PHE A 43 -6.41 -10.28 -7.51
N THR A 44 -5.27 -10.64 -8.11
CA THR A 44 -4.62 -11.93 -7.87
C THR A 44 -4.00 -12.00 -6.46
N ILE A 45 -3.88 -13.22 -5.93
CA ILE A 45 -3.24 -13.49 -4.63
C ILE A 45 -1.81 -12.93 -4.60
N GLY A 46 -1.08 -13.05 -5.71
CA GLY A 46 0.29 -12.52 -5.86
C GLY A 46 0.36 -10.99 -5.76
N HIS A 47 -0.65 -10.27 -6.27
CA HIS A 47 -0.70 -8.81 -6.16
C HIS A 47 -0.87 -8.36 -4.71
N LYS A 48 -1.84 -8.93 -3.98
CA LYS A 48 -2.04 -8.60 -2.55
C LYS A 48 -0.82 -8.93 -1.71
N GLN A 49 -0.20 -10.09 -1.92
CA GLN A 49 1.03 -10.46 -1.22
C GLN A 49 2.19 -9.48 -1.51
N SER A 50 2.29 -9.00 -2.75
CA SER A 50 3.30 -8.00 -3.13
C SER A 50 3.05 -6.66 -2.44
N LEU A 51 1.80 -6.21 -2.33
CA LEU A 51 1.45 -5.00 -1.58
C LEU A 51 1.76 -5.13 -0.09
N ILE A 52 1.43 -6.28 0.53
CA ILE A 52 1.76 -6.54 1.94
C ILE A 52 3.28 -6.49 2.15
N ALA A 53 4.05 -7.15 1.27
CA ALA A 53 5.50 -7.12 1.34
C ALA A 53 6.06 -5.70 1.19
N LEU A 54 5.53 -4.91 0.24
CA LEU A 54 5.91 -3.52 0.03
C LEU A 54 5.68 -2.68 1.29
N ILE A 55 4.49 -2.76 1.88
CA ILE A 55 4.12 -1.98 3.07
C ILE A 55 4.96 -2.42 4.27
N TYR A 56 5.06 -3.73 4.53
CA TYR A 56 5.86 -4.25 5.64
C TYR A 56 7.33 -3.84 5.53
N ASN A 57 7.91 -3.95 4.34
CA ASN A 57 9.29 -3.54 4.09
C ASN A 57 9.47 -2.01 4.12
N GLY A 58 8.40 -1.23 3.96
CA GLY A 58 8.43 0.23 4.12
C GLY A 58 8.42 0.70 5.59
N LEU A 59 8.04 -0.17 6.54
CA LEU A 59 8.01 0.16 7.97
C LEU A 59 9.42 0.32 8.54
N GLN A 60 9.58 1.23 9.49
CA GLN A 60 10.80 1.37 10.29
C GLN A 60 11.03 0.13 11.16
N ALA A 61 12.28 -0.17 11.52
CA ALA A 61 12.64 -1.33 12.34
C ALA A 61 11.84 -1.38 13.66
N LYS A 62 11.62 -0.23 14.32
CA LYS A 62 10.79 -0.14 15.54
C LYS A 62 9.33 -0.51 15.28
N GLN A 63 8.75 -0.06 14.17
CA GLN A 63 7.37 -0.39 13.79
C GLN A 63 7.22 -1.88 13.49
N ARG A 64 8.18 -2.47 12.78
CA ARG A 64 8.21 -3.92 12.52
C ARG A 64 8.35 -4.74 13.81
N ALA A 65 9.22 -4.32 14.72
CA ALA A 65 9.41 -4.98 16.01
C ALA A 65 8.11 -4.98 16.84
N LEU A 66 7.41 -3.83 16.90
CA LEU A 66 6.11 -3.71 17.56
C LEU A 66 5.07 -4.63 16.93
N LEU A 67 5.04 -4.70 15.60
CA LEU A 67 4.12 -5.56 14.86
C LEU A 67 4.37 -7.05 15.10
N LEU A 68 5.63 -7.47 15.07
CA LEU A 68 6.03 -8.84 15.38
C LEU A 68 5.66 -9.19 16.83
N SER A 69 5.97 -8.30 17.78
CA SER A 69 5.65 -8.51 19.19
C SER A 69 4.14 -8.63 19.45
N ALA A 70 3.32 -7.75 18.85
CA ALA A 70 1.87 -7.81 18.98
C ALA A 70 1.29 -9.13 18.42
N GLY A 71 1.92 -9.69 17.39
CA GLY A 71 1.58 -10.99 16.81
C GLY A 71 2.11 -12.21 17.56
N GLY A 72 2.90 -12.03 18.63
CA GLY A 72 3.59 -13.12 19.33
C GLY A 72 4.74 -13.75 18.53
N ALA A 73 5.36 -12.99 17.62
CA ALA A 73 6.58 -13.37 16.92
C ALA A 73 7.83 -12.82 17.63
N ASP A 74 9.00 -13.35 17.28
CA ASP A 74 10.27 -12.80 17.76
C ASP A 74 10.51 -11.42 17.12
N HIS A 75 10.59 -10.38 17.95
CA HIS A 75 10.79 -9.00 17.54
C HIS A 75 12.22 -8.73 17.03
N ASN A 76 13.16 -9.67 17.22
CA ASN A 76 14.51 -9.58 16.65
C ASN A 76 14.51 -9.79 15.12
N LEU A 77 13.45 -10.36 14.55
CA LEU A 77 13.29 -10.53 13.10
C LEU A 77 12.91 -9.23 12.37
N ARG A 78 12.89 -8.09 13.07
CA ARG A 78 12.49 -6.77 12.53
C ARG A 78 13.29 -6.32 11.30
N ASP A 79 14.54 -6.77 11.18
CA ASP A 79 15.42 -6.38 10.08
C ASP A 79 15.24 -7.26 8.83
N MET A 80 14.50 -8.37 8.94
CA MET A 80 14.18 -9.25 7.81
C MET A 80 13.11 -8.64 6.90
N ASN A 81 13.19 -8.91 5.59
CA ASN A 81 12.11 -8.58 4.66
C ASN A 81 10.95 -9.56 4.81
N PHE A 82 9.75 -9.13 4.43
CA PHE A 82 8.54 -9.94 4.52
C PHE A 82 8.65 -11.30 3.81
N LYS A 83 9.33 -11.35 2.66
CA LYS A 83 9.54 -12.57 1.86
C LYS A 83 10.55 -13.54 2.45
N ASP A 84 11.38 -13.09 3.39
CA ASP A 84 12.38 -13.92 4.07
C ASP A 84 11.83 -14.52 5.36
N LEU A 85 10.72 -13.98 5.88
CA LEU A 85 9.99 -14.56 7.00
C LEU A 85 9.35 -15.89 6.60
N ASP A 86 9.36 -16.86 7.51
CA ASP A 86 8.62 -18.11 7.35
C ASP A 86 7.09 -17.89 7.37
N GLY A 87 6.33 -18.89 6.93
CA GLY A 87 4.87 -18.81 6.86
C GLY A 87 4.17 -18.58 8.20
N LEU A 88 4.68 -19.17 9.28
CA LEU A 88 4.13 -18.99 10.63
C LEU A 88 4.36 -17.57 11.12
N THR A 89 5.55 -17.01 10.87
CA THR A 89 5.90 -15.64 11.23
C THR A 89 5.07 -14.63 10.43
N ARG A 90 4.79 -14.88 9.14
CA ARG A 90 3.87 -14.04 8.35
C ARG A 90 2.43 -14.07 8.89
N GLU A 91 1.96 -15.22 9.36
CA GLU A 91 0.65 -15.32 10.01
C GLU A 91 0.62 -14.54 11.35
N LYS A 92 1.72 -14.56 12.10
CA LYS A 92 1.87 -13.73 13.29
C LYS A 92 1.88 -12.23 12.95
N VAL A 93 2.52 -11.81 11.85
CA VAL A 93 2.41 -10.43 11.33
C VAL A 93 0.95 -10.04 11.09
N ARG A 94 0.15 -10.91 10.46
CA ARG A 94 -1.28 -10.69 10.27
C ARG A 94 -2.03 -10.52 11.59
N ARG A 95 -1.72 -11.35 12.60
CA ARG A 95 -2.30 -11.23 13.95
C ARG A 95 -1.93 -9.89 14.60
N GLY A 96 -0.68 -9.47 14.53
CA GLY A 96 -0.24 -8.17 15.03
C GLY A 96 -0.98 -6.99 14.40
N LEU A 97 -1.26 -7.05 13.09
CA LEU A 97 -2.06 -6.03 12.41
C LEU A 97 -3.49 -5.97 12.95
N ASN A 98 -4.10 -7.14 13.22
CA ASN A 98 -5.45 -7.20 13.80
C ASN A 98 -5.49 -6.63 15.21
N GLU A 99 -4.50 -6.93 16.05
CA GLU A 99 -4.40 -6.37 17.42
C GLU A 99 -4.33 -4.83 17.37
N PHE A 100 -3.47 -4.26 16.52
CA PHE A 100 -3.42 -2.80 16.37
C PHE A 100 -4.72 -2.21 15.83
N SER A 101 -5.38 -2.89 14.89
CA SER A 101 -6.68 -2.45 14.39
C SER A 101 -7.72 -2.37 15.51
N ILE A 102 -7.76 -3.36 16.40
CA ILE A 102 -8.66 -3.38 17.56
C ILE A 102 -8.34 -2.23 18.52
N VAL A 103 -7.06 -2.05 18.87
CA VAL A 103 -6.62 -0.98 19.79
C VAL A 103 -6.96 0.41 19.22
N ILE A 104 -6.56 0.69 17.97
CA ILE A 104 -6.81 1.97 17.31
C ILE A 104 -8.32 2.24 17.21
N ARG A 105 -9.13 1.23 16.86
CA ARG A 105 -10.59 1.37 16.79
C ARG A 105 -11.21 1.69 18.14
N ARG A 106 -10.75 1.05 19.22
CA ARG A 106 -11.25 1.33 20.58
C ARG A 106 -10.99 2.78 20.97
N PHE A 107 -9.77 3.28 20.77
CA PHE A 107 -9.45 4.70 21.01
C PHE A 107 -10.30 5.61 20.12
N ASN A 108 -10.31 5.35 18.80
CA ASN A 108 -11.05 6.19 17.86
C ASN A 108 -12.56 6.29 18.16
N ASN A 109 -13.15 5.21 18.67
CA ASN A 109 -14.56 5.19 19.06
C ASN A 109 -14.83 5.93 20.38
N ALA A 110 -13.87 5.97 21.30
CA ALA A 110 -14.05 6.55 22.62
C ALA A 110 -13.75 8.06 22.65
N VAL A 111 -12.68 8.49 21.97
CA VAL A 111 -12.17 9.88 22.04
C VAL A 111 -12.20 10.60 20.69
N GLY A 112 -12.76 9.98 19.65
CA GLY A 112 -12.62 10.45 18.27
C GLY A 112 -11.26 10.09 17.69
N HIS A 113 -10.96 10.56 16.46
CA HIS A 113 -9.69 10.22 15.79
C HIS A 113 -8.48 10.57 16.66
N ILE A 114 -7.68 9.55 17.01
CA ILE A 114 -6.51 9.71 17.88
C ILE A 114 -5.48 10.72 17.35
N GLU A 115 -5.42 10.93 16.04
CA GLU A 115 -4.55 11.93 15.41
C GLU A 115 -5.00 13.38 15.67
N ARG A 116 -6.21 13.58 16.18
CA ARG A 116 -6.79 14.90 16.49
C ARG A 116 -6.79 15.22 17.99
N THR A 117 -6.37 14.29 18.85
CA THR A 117 -6.24 14.55 20.28
C THR A 117 -5.06 15.47 20.55
N LEU A 118 -5.20 16.33 21.57
CA LEU A 118 -4.20 17.27 22.00
C LEU A 118 -3.37 16.69 23.17
N PRO A 119 -2.12 17.13 23.37
CA PRO A 119 -1.34 16.70 24.54
C PRO A 119 -2.02 16.97 25.89
N THR A 120 -2.93 17.95 25.95
CA THR A 120 -3.76 18.25 27.12
C THR A 120 -4.76 17.16 27.46
N ASP A 121 -5.13 16.32 26.49
CA ASP A 121 -6.12 15.25 26.66
C ASP A 121 -5.52 14.00 27.38
N PHE A 122 -4.19 13.97 27.57
CA PHE A 122 -3.43 12.85 28.17
C PHE A 122 -2.79 13.20 29.53
N ARG A 123 -3.31 14.22 30.24
CA ARG A 123 -2.81 14.66 31.54
C ARG A 123 -3.49 13.97 32.72
#